data_AF-A0A0N0D4T9-F1
#
_entry.id   AF-A0A0N0D4T9-F1
#
_cell.length_a   1.000
_cell.length_b   1.000
_cell.length_c   1.000
_cell.angle_alpha   90.00
_cell.angle_beta   90.00
_cell.angle_gamma   90.00
#
_symmetry.space_group_name_H-M   'P 1'
#
loop_
_entity.id
_entity.type
_entity.pdbx_description
1 polymer ?
#
loop_
_entity_poly.entity_id
_entity_poly.type
_entity_poly.pdbx_seq_one_letter_code
_entity_poly.pdbx_strand_id
1 'polypeptide(L)'
;ANQNLQKPLVKKENSLGHLINTLEIISQVSRRLSLRATVTRQNIHELKETLLPTVRQYTNRVMLEHLHTFNGRAVMLRDDAPLVEDYVNLIFDLVPLAEAEGIHVKVLPLDHLRAGGPNNKMNFLNILPSGEVVVSNAIIHRSHPDFSTLQIGKVTDGHIIFDQQKNDFLTRRYLHNYQEQCQGCFARTICRGSVQRYLFITHDSLTEWDNLRCQYFMAIIARWMDDLVKNISQAMCAWKVSEGIIQLTPPANKIHYPMFVMNEGLSLSYRPFI
;
A
#
# COMPACT_ATOMS: atom_id res chain seq x y z
N ALA A 1 28.15 -14.94 0.06
CA ALA A 1 27.38 -15.42 -1.09
C ALA A 1 26.15 -14.52 -1.28
N ASN A 2 26.02 -13.88 -2.44
CA ASN A 2 25.02 -12.84 -2.73
C ASN A 2 23.59 -13.41 -2.75
N GLN A 3 22.81 -13.20 -1.69
CA GLN A 3 21.37 -13.54 -1.64
C GLN A 3 20.54 -12.73 -2.67
N ASN A 4 21.10 -11.69 -3.28
CA ASN A 4 20.43 -10.89 -4.32
C ASN A 4 20.44 -11.51 -5.74
N LEU A 5 21.08 -12.66 -5.95
CA LEU A 5 21.00 -13.40 -7.23
C LEU A 5 19.65 -14.09 -7.44
N GLN A 6 18.78 -14.12 -6.42
CA GLN A 6 17.45 -14.75 -6.47
C GLN A 6 16.32 -13.81 -6.87
N LYS A 7 16.61 -12.57 -7.32
CA LYS A 7 15.55 -11.77 -7.94
C LYS A 7 15.17 -12.43 -9.28
N PRO A 8 13.89 -12.74 -9.53
CA PRO A 8 13.41 -13.45 -10.73
C PRO A 8 13.63 -12.70 -12.06
N LEU A 9 14.35 -11.57 -12.05
CA LEU A 9 14.71 -10.80 -13.23
C LEU A 9 16.18 -11.03 -13.67
N VAL A 10 16.97 -11.79 -12.91
CA VAL A 10 18.41 -12.03 -13.21
C VAL A 10 18.63 -13.32 -14.01
N LYS A 11 17.67 -14.26 -14.00
CA LYS A 11 17.69 -15.47 -14.82
C LYS A 11 16.39 -15.54 -15.62
N LYS A 12 16.48 -15.81 -16.93
CA LYS A 12 15.31 -16.07 -17.81
C LYS A 12 14.60 -17.41 -17.51
N GLU A 13 15.03 -18.13 -16.48
CA GLU A 13 14.45 -19.40 -16.08
C GLU A 13 13.14 -19.17 -15.34
N ASN A 14 12.10 -19.92 -15.71
CA ASN A 14 10.81 -19.87 -15.05
C ASN A 14 10.96 -20.29 -13.57
N SER A 15 10.79 -19.34 -12.65
CA SER A 15 10.93 -19.58 -11.20
C SER A 15 9.64 -20.05 -10.54
N LEU A 16 8.55 -20.22 -11.29
CA LEU A 16 7.23 -20.59 -10.74
C LEU A 16 7.26 -21.93 -10.02
N GLY A 17 7.90 -22.95 -10.60
CA GLY A 17 7.99 -24.28 -9.98
C GLY A 17 8.72 -24.25 -8.63
N HIS A 18 9.81 -23.48 -8.54
CA HIS A 18 10.51 -23.28 -7.27
C HIS A 18 9.69 -22.51 -6.25
N LEU A 19 8.94 -21.48 -6.70
CA LEU A 19 8.03 -20.74 -5.84
C LEU A 19 6.94 -21.67 -5.26
N ILE A 20 6.27 -22.45 -6.11
CA ILE A 20 5.20 -23.37 -5.69
C ILE A 20 5.73 -24.39 -4.67
N ASN A 21 6.85 -25.07 -4.96
CA ASN A 21 7.46 -26.01 -4.03
C ASN A 21 7.83 -25.34 -2.69
N THR A 22 8.29 -24.09 -2.72
CA THR A 22 8.57 -23.33 -1.49
C THR A 22 7.30 -23.01 -0.71
N LEU A 23 6.21 -22.66 -1.39
CA LEU A 23 4.91 -22.41 -0.76
C LEU A 23 4.35 -23.68 -0.12
N GLU A 24 4.44 -24.83 -0.82
CA GLU A 24 4.06 -26.15 -0.29
C GLU A 24 4.81 -26.46 1.01
N ILE A 25 6.15 -26.36 1.01
CA ILE A 25 6.97 -26.61 2.20
C ILE A 25 6.62 -25.65 3.34
N ILE A 26 6.52 -24.34 3.08
CA ILE A 26 6.26 -23.35 4.14
C ILE A 26 4.85 -23.50 4.71
N SER A 27 3.84 -23.76 3.86
CA SER A 27 2.45 -23.92 4.28
C SER A 27 2.23 -25.12 5.21
N GLN A 28 3.07 -26.16 5.11
CA GLN A 28 3.05 -27.32 6.02
C GLN A 28 3.50 -26.95 7.44
N VAL A 29 4.35 -25.93 7.61
CA VAL A 29 4.95 -25.56 8.90
C VAL A 29 4.49 -24.22 9.46
N SER A 30 3.88 -23.36 8.65
CA SER A 30 3.45 -22.01 9.07
C SER A 30 2.15 -21.57 8.41
N ARG A 31 1.17 -21.23 9.25
CA ARG A 31 -0.06 -20.55 8.83
C ARG A 31 0.11 -19.03 8.61
N ARG A 32 1.32 -18.50 8.77
CA ARG A 32 1.63 -17.06 8.62
C ARG A 32 2.31 -16.72 7.29
N LEU A 33 2.09 -17.54 6.27
CA LEU A 33 2.51 -17.25 4.91
C LEU A 33 1.65 -16.11 4.34
N SER A 34 2.23 -15.22 3.56
CA SER A 34 1.48 -14.22 2.78
C SER A 34 2.04 -14.21 1.38
N LEU A 35 1.18 -14.29 0.38
CA LEU A 35 1.59 -14.03 -1.00
C LEU A 35 1.69 -12.52 -1.21
N ARG A 36 2.65 -12.10 -2.01
CA ARG A 36 2.78 -10.71 -2.46
C ARG A 36 2.82 -10.73 -3.98
N ALA A 37 1.81 -10.14 -4.60
CA ALA A 37 1.70 -10.05 -6.04
C ALA A 37 2.03 -8.62 -6.50
N THR A 38 2.93 -8.51 -7.46
CA THR A 38 3.19 -7.26 -8.17
C THR A 38 2.20 -7.14 -9.32
N VAL A 39 1.40 -6.08 -9.32
CA VAL A 39 0.39 -5.78 -10.34
C VAL A 39 1.02 -4.92 -11.42
N THR A 40 0.91 -5.37 -12.66
CA THR A 40 1.42 -4.74 -13.88
C THR A 40 0.30 -4.56 -14.89
N ARG A 41 0.54 -3.78 -15.94
CA ARG A 41 -0.39 -3.66 -17.07
C ARG A 41 -0.69 -5.01 -17.73
N GLN A 42 0.27 -5.93 -17.72
CA GLN A 42 0.15 -7.22 -18.40
C GLN A 42 -0.69 -8.23 -17.61
N ASN A 43 -0.64 -8.21 -16.28
CA ASN A 43 -1.30 -9.24 -15.46
C ASN A 43 -2.61 -8.79 -14.81
N ILE A 44 -2.93 -7.49 -14.84
CA ILE A 44 -4.01 -6.92 -14.03
C ILE A 44 -5.37 -7.58 -14.25
N HIS A 45 -5.70 -7.96 -15.49
CA HIS A 45 -6.98 -8.57 -15.83
C HIS A 45 -7.05 -10.06 -15.49
N GLU A 46 -5.92 -10.73 -15.29
CA GLU A 46 -5.83 -12.17 -15.01
C GLU A 46 -5.73 -12.48 -13.52
N LEU A 47 -5.37 -11.49 -12.69
CA LEU A 47 -5.09 -11.72 -11.27
C LEU A 47 -6.30 -12.28 -10.50
N LYS A 48 -7.52 -11.90 -10.86
CA LYS A 48 -8.72 -12.43 -10.20
C LYS A 48 -8.85 -13.94 -10.35
N GLU A 49 -8.58 -14.45 -11.54
CA GLU A 49 -8.74 -15.87 -11.88
C GLU A 49 -7.54 -16.70 -11.46
N THR A 50 -6.34 -16.13 -11.52
CA THR A 50 -5.07 -16.85 -11.27
C THR A 50 -4.61 -16.77 -9.81
N LEU A 51 -4.82 -15.63 -9.14
CA LEU A 51 -4.28 -15.38 -7.80
C LEU A 51 -5.11 -16.06 -6.72
N LEU A 52 -6.45 -15.94 -6.76
CA LEU A 52 -7.30 -16.46 -5.68
C LEU A 52 -7.16 -17.99 -5.49
N PRO A 53 -7.17 -18.84 -6.54
CA PRO A 53 -6.97 -20.27 -6.35
C PRO A 53 -5.62 -20.59 -5.70
N THR A 54 -4.55 -19.91 -6.14
CA THR A 54 -3.20 -20.08 -5.58
C THR A 54 -3.15 -19.64 -4.13
N VAL A 55 -3.77 -18.50 -3.79
CA VAL A 55 -3.85 -18.01 -2.42
C VAL A 55 -4.56 -19.04 -1.55
N ARG A 56 -5.78 -19.47 -1.92
CA ARG A 56 -6.59 -20.45 -1.17
C ARG A 56 -5.85 -21.74 -0.85
N GLN A 57 -5.01 -22.21 -1.78
CA GLN A 57 -4.29 -23.46 -1.60
C GLN A 57 -3.21 -23.38 -0.52
N TYR A 58 -2.53 -22.24 -0.38
CA TYR A 58 -1.33 -22.14 0.46
C TYR A 58 -1.43 -21.14 1.62
N THR A 59 -2.38 -20.21 1.58
CA THR A 59 -2.55 -19.17 2.61
C THR A 59 -3.97 -18.57 2.58
N ASN A 60 -4.24 -17.65 3.50
CA ASN A 60 -5.42 -16.79 3.49
C ASN A 60 -5.03 -15.31 3.45
N ARG A 61 -3.80 -14.99 3.01
CA ARG A 61 -3.29 -13.61 2.98
C ARG A 61 -2.59 -13.33 1.67
N VAL A 62 -3.00 -12.23 1.03
CA VAL A 62 -2.36 -11.73 -0.18
C VAL A 62 -2.17 -10.23 -0.09
N MET A 63 -1.01 -9.75 -0.53
CA MET A 63 -0.71 -8.34 -0.66
C MET A 63 -0.61 -7.99 -2.14
N LEU A 64 -1.47 -7.06 -2.58
CA LEU A 64 -1.39 -6.49 -3.91
C LEU A 64 -0.55 -5.23 -3.85
N GLU A 65 0.47 -5.16 -4.68
CA GLU A 65 1.25 -3.94 -4.87
C GLU A 65 1.40 -3.62 -6.35
N HIS A 66 1.11 -2.40 -6.74
CA HIS A 66 1.44 -1.91 -8.08
C HIS A 66 2.96 -1.85 -8.30
N LEU A 67 3.42 -2.12 -9.53
CA LEU A 67 4.84 -2.15 -9.92
C LEU A 67 5.66 -0.93 -9.45
N HIS A 68 5.02 0.23 -9.34
CA HIS A 68 5.61 1.49 -8.89
C HIS A 68 6.04 1.50 -7.39
N THR A 69 5.75 0.46 -6.58
CA THR A 69 6.18 0.41 -5.17
C THR A 69 7.63 0.01 -4.95
N PHE A 70 8.34 -0.53 -5.96
CA PHE A 70 9.68 -1.10 -5.77
C PHE A 70 10.82 -0.40 -6.52
N ASN A 71 11.92 -0.17 -5.77
CA ASN A 71 13.30 -0.06 -6.28
C ASN A 71 13.76 1.21 -7.00
N GLY A 72 13.08 2.36 -6.89
CA GLY A 72 13.57 3.59 -7.56
C GLY A 72 13.53 3.48 -9.10
N ARG A 73 13.08 2.32 -9.61
CA ARG A 73 12.84 2.01 -11.03
C ARG A 73 11.47 2.47 -11.49
N ALA A 74 10.72 3.12 -10.60
CA ALA A 74 9.33 3.47 -10.77
C ALA A 74 9.10 4.38 -11.98
N VAL A 75 10.07 5.26 -12.28
CA VAL A 75 10.07 6.10 -13.49
C VAL A 75 10.36 5.28 -14.75
N MET A 76 11.32 4.36 -14.71
CA MET A 76 11.72 3.56 -15.87
C MET A 76 10.71 2.47 -16.25
N LEU A 77 9.81 2.10 -15.34
CA LEU A 77 8.79 1.06 -15.54
C LEU A 77 7.37 1.63 -15.54
N ARG A 78 7.21 2.93 -15.80
CA ARG A 78 5.91 3.60 -15.84
C ARG A 78 4.98 2.97 -16.89
N ASP A 79 5.53 2.57 -18.02
CA ASP A 79 4.76 1.96 -19.12
C ASP A 79 4.25 0.55 -18.78
N ASP A 80 4.92 -0.15 -17.86
CA ASP A 80 4.50 -1.46 -17.35
C ASP A 80 3.53 -1.35 -16.17
N ALA A 81 3.32 -0.16 -15.63
CA ALA A 81 2.38 0.06 -14.54
C ALA A 81 0.92 -0.02 -15.06
N PRO A 82 0.00 -0.57 -14.25
CA PRO A 82 -1.40 -0.62 -14.60
C PRO A 82 -1.99 0.79 -14.71
N LEU A 83 -3.01 0.99 -15.55
CA LEU A 83 -3.74 2.25 -15.54
C LEU A 83 -4.45 2.42 -14.18
N VAL A 84 -4.70 3.68 -13.80
CA VAL A 84 -5.33 4.02 -12.50
C VAL A 84 -6.68 3.34 -12.36
N GLU A 85 -7.51 3.44 -13.40
CA GLU A 85 -8.85 2.85 -13.41
C GLU A 85 -8.82 1.32 -13.33
N ASP A 86 -7.98 0.66 -14.13
CA ASP A 86 -7.83 -0.80 -14.08
C ASP A 86 -7.44 -1.28 -12.68
N TYR A 87 -6.52 -0.57 -12.02
CA TYR A 87 -6.06 -0.91 -10.67
C TYR A 87 -7.16 -0.73 -9.63
N VAL A 88 -7.94 0.35 -9.73
CA VAL A 88 -9.11 0.57 -8.88
C VAL A 88 -10.13 -0.55 -9.10
N ASN A 89 -10.48 -0.85 -10.34
CA ASN A 89 -11.46 -1.89 -10.67
C ASN A 89 -11.02 -3.27 -10.15
N LEU A 90 -9.75 -3.65 -10.37
CA LEU A 90 -9.21 -4.89 -9.81
C LEU A 90 -9.42 -4.95 -8.28
N ILE A 91 -9.12 -3.87 -7.56
CA ILE A 91 -9.25 -3.85 -6.10
C ILE A 91 -10.71 -4.04 -5.68
N PHE A 92 -11.64 -3.29 -6.26
CA PHE A 92 -13.04 -3.32 -5.87
C PHE A 92 -13.76 -4.59 -6.33
N ASP A 93 -13.25 -5.27 -7.37
CA ASP A 93 -13.78 -6.56 -7.81
C ASP A 93 -13.18 -7.73 -7.03
N LEU A 94 -11.87 -7.68 -6.72
CA LEU A 94 -11.15 -8.79 -6.09
C LEU A 94 -11.39 -8.87 -4.59
N VAL A 95 -11.35 -7.72 -3.89
CA VAL A 95 -11.37 -7.69 -2.42
C VAL A 95 -12.65 -8.32 -1.86
N PRO A 96 -13.87 -7.97 -2.33
CA PRO A 96 -15.09 -8.59 -1.80
C PRO A 96 -15.15 -10.10 -2.02
N LEU A 97 -14.71 -10.57 -3.20
CA LEU A 97 -14.68 -12.00 -3.53
C LEU A 97 -13.71 -12.77 -2.65
N ALA A 98 -12.50 -12.24 -2.46
CA ALA A 98 -11.50 -12.83 -1.60
C ALA A 98 -11.95 -12.87 -0.12
N GLU A 99 -12.53 -11.77 0.37
CA GLU A 99 -12.98 -11.68 1.75
C GLU A 99 -14.17 -12.60 2.06
N ALA A 100 -15.07 -12.81 1.10
CA ALA A 100 -16.15 -13.79 1.22
C ALA A 100 -15.64 -15.23 1.43
N GLU A 101 -14.41 -15.51 0.99
CA GLU A 101 -13.74 -16.81 1.13
C GLU A 101 -12.75 -16.85 2.30
N GLY A 102 -12.76 -15.82 3.16
CA GLY A 102 -11.86 -15.73 4.30
C GLY A 102 -10.42 -15.36 3.95
N ILE A 103 -10.17 -14.87 2.74
CA ILE A 103 -8.86 -14.39 2.31
C ILE A 103 -8.74 -12.90 2.62
N HIS A 104 -7.73 -12.54 3.40
CA HIS A 104 -7.40 -11.14 3.65
C HIS A 104 -6.53 -10.57 2.52
N VAL A 105 -7.10 -9.63 1.77
CA VAL A 105 -6.40 -8.87 0.74
C VAL A 105 -5.87 -7.57 1.35
N LYS A 106 -4.55 -7.46 1.37
CA LYS A 106 -3.82 -6.29 1.80
C LYS A 106 -3.58 -5.36 0.62
N VAL A 107 -4.26 -4.23 0.62
CA VAL A 107 -4.07 -3.13 -0.34
C VAL A 107 -3.88 -1.86 0.45
N LEU A 108 -2.74 -1.20 0.26
CA LEU A 108 -2.30 -0.18 1.21
C LEU A 108 -3.28 1.00 1.43
N PRO A 109 -3.91 1.59 0.39
CA PRO A 109 -4.90 2.65 0.59
C PRO A 109 -6.14 2.16 1.36
N LEU A 110 -6.61 0.94 1.10
CA LEU A 110 -7.73 0.34 1.84
C LEU A 110 -7.35 0.05 3.29
N ASP A 111 -6.13 -0.40 3.56
CA ASP A 111 -5.66 -0.62 4.94
C ASP A 111 -5.62 0.70 5.73
N HIS A 112 -5.21 1.79 5.08
CA HIS A 112 -5.23 3.12 5.70
C HIS A 112 -6.65 3.58 5.98
N LEU A 113 -7.58 3.37 5.04
CA LEU A 113 -9.00 3.62 5.28
C LEU A 113 -9.49 2.82 6.48
N ARG A 114 -9.29 1.49 6.48
CA ARG A 114 -9.70 0.57 7.56
C ARG A 114 -9.13 0.94 8.93
N ALA A 115 -7.93 1.53 8.97
CA ALA A 115 -7.29 1.97 10.21
C ALA A 115 -7.68 3.39 10.66
N GLY A 116 -8.51 4.12 9.90
CA GLY A 116 -8.85 5.52 10.21
C GLY A 116 -7.68 6.48 10.01
N GLY A 117 -6.74 6.13 9.14
CA GLY A 117 -5.50 6.86 8.91
C GLY A 117 -4.36 5.91 8.54
N PRO A 118 -3.17 6.43 8.24
CA PRO A 118 -2.06 5.58 7.86
C PRO A 118 -1.66 4.67 9.01
N ASN A 119 -1.80 3.36 8.76
CA ASN A 119 -1.40 2.32 9.70
C ASN A 119 0.13 2.14 9.73
N ASN A 120 0.85 2.77 8.80
CA ASN A 120 2.28 2.66 8.71
C ASN A 120 2.95 3.88 9.35
N LYS A 121 3.31 3.78 10.63
CA LYS A 121 4.39 4.59 11.20
C LYS A 121 5.71 4.14 10.57
N MET A 122 5.98 4.51 9.32
CA MET A 122 7.16 4.06 8.60
C MET A 122 8.41 4.79 9.05
N ASN A 123 8.93 4.39 10.20
CA ASN A 123 10.31 4.64 10.61
C ASN A 123 11.16 3.40 10.26
N PHE A 124 11.14 2.97 8.99
CA PHE A 124 11.97 1.84 8.56
C PHE A 124 13.34 2.35 8.16
N LEU A 125 14.34 2.08 9.00
CA LEU A 125 15.75 2.21 8.64
C LEU A 125 16.16 0.94 7.88
N ASN A 126 16.72 1.10 6.69
CA ASN A 126 17.27 -0.02 5.94
C ASN A 126 18.78 0.00 6.14
N ILE A 127 19.32 -1.08 6.71
CA ILE A 127 20.75 -1.24 6.91
C ILE A 127 21.27 -2.13 5.80
N LEU A 128 22.19 -1.62 4.99
CA LEU A 128 22.84 -2.38 3.92
C LEU A 128 23.90 -3.32 4.50
N PRO A 129 24.29 -4.39 3.78
CA PRO A 129 25.34 -5.30 4.25
C PRO A 129 26.68 -4.63 4.57
N SER A 130 26.96 -3.48 3.94
CA SER A 130 28.15 -2.66 4.18
C SER A 130 28.01 -1.67 5.34
N GLY A 131 26.88 -1.70 6.06
CA GLY A 131 26.62 -0.92 7.27
C GLY A 131 25.97 0.44 7.04
N GLU A 132 25.81 0.92 5.80
CA GLU A 132 25.11 2.18 5.53
C GLU A 132 23.62 2.07 5.89
N VAL A 133 23.09 3.18 6.40
CA VAL A 133 21.69 3.32 6.77
C VAL A 133 21.02 4.20 5.72
N VAL A 134 20.01 3.66 5.05
CA VAL A 134 19.25 4.35 4.00
C VAL A 134 17.77 4.42 4.34
N VAL A 135 17.12 5.54 4.01
CA VAL A 135 15.69 5.77 4.28
C VAL A 135 14.75 4.96 3.38
N SER A 136 15.30 4.27 2.38
CA SER A 136 14.51 3.58 1.36
C SER A 136 15.10 2.23 0.96
N ASN A 137 14.25 1.20 1.02
CA ASN A 137 14.53 -0.12 0.44
C ASN A 137 14.60 -0.09 -1.10
N ALA A 138 14.26 1.05 -1.70
CA ALA A 138 14.26 1.23 -3.13
C ALA A 138 15.67 1.58 -3.66
N ILE A 139 16.49 2.19 -2.80
CA ILE A 139 17.82 2.72 -3.15
C ILE A 139 18.84 1.96 -2.30
N ILE A 140 19.05 0.70 -2.71
CA ILE A 140 19.92 -0.25 -2.00
C ILE A 140 21.30 -0.41 -2.65
N HIS A 141 21.57 0.36 -3.70
CA HIS A 141 22.81 0.25 -4.46
C HIS A 141 23.44 1.62 -4.66
N ARG A 142 24.77 1.69 -4.43
CA ARG A 142 25.56 2.94 -4.52
C ARG A 142 25.55 3.58 -5.91
N SER A 143 25.19 2.82 -6.95
CA SER A 143 25.06 3.34 -8.31
C SER A 143 23.75 4.08 -8.56
N HIS A 144 22.79 4.05 -7.64
CA HIS A 144 21.58 4.84 -7.80
C HIS A 144 21.93 6.32 -7.59
N PRO A 145 21.53 7.25 -8.47
CA PRO A 145 22.06 8.61 -8.38
C PRO A 145 21.62 9.37 -7.11
N ASP A 146 20.45 9.03 -6.54
CA ASP A 146 20.01 9.56 -5.24
C ASP A 146 20.57 8.85 -3.99
N PHE A 147 21.47 7.87 -4.16
CA PHE A 147 21.99 7.09 -3.03
C PHE A 147 22.66 7.96 -1.97
N SER A 148 23.50 8.92 -2.40
CA SER A 148 24.22 9.81 -1.48
C SER A 148 23.28 10.68 -0.66
N THR A 149 22.18 11.15 -1.24
CA THR A 149 21.14 11.95 -0.59
C THR A 149 20.34 11.15 0.43
N LEU A 150 20.05 9.88 0.14
CA LEU A 150 19.20 9.02 0.97
C LEU A 150 19.96 8.13 1.96
N GLN A 151 21.29 8.08 1.86
CA GLN A 151 22.16 7.50 2.87
C GLN A 151 22.30 8.48 4.03
N ILE A 152 21.59 8.20 5.13
CA ILE A 152 21.45 9.09 6.29
C ILE A 152 22.30 8.65 7.48
N GLY A 153 23.14 7.63 7.33
CA GLY A 153 23.98 7.18 8.43
C GLY A 153 24.78 5.93 8.10
N LYS A 154 25.49 5.45 9.11
CA LYS A 154 26.31 4.23 9.03
C LYS A 154 26.37 3.54 10.39
N VAL A 155 26.39 2.22 10.38
CA VAL A 155 26.70 1.40 11.54
C VAL A 155 28.22 1.39 11.75
N THR A 156 28.65 1.87 12.91
CA THR A 156 30.03 1.90 13.37
C THR A 156 30.07 1.33 14.78
N ASP A 157 30.86 0.28 15.01
CA ASP A 157 31.04 -0.36 16.32
C ASP A 157 29.72 -0.74 17.03
N GLY A 158 28.74 -1.22 16.25
CA GLY A 158 27.41 -1.61 16.77
C GLY A 158 26.44 -0.44 16.99
N HIS A 159 26.87 0.79 16.74
CA HIS A 159 26.04 2.00 16.87
C HIS A 159 25.66 2.57 15.49
N ILE A 160 24.44 3.07 15.37
CA ILE A 160 24.05 3.85 14.19
C ILE A 160 24.46 5.30 14.40
N ILE A 161 25.35 5.79 13.55
CA ILE A 161 25.74 7.20 13.48
C ILE A 161 24.94 7.84 12.34
N PHE A 162 24.04 8.75 12.69
CA PHE A 162 23.23 9.48 11.73
C PHE A 162 23.94 10.74 11.22
N ASP A 163 23.72 11.04 9.95
CA ASP A 163 24.00 12.34 9.35
C ASP A 163 22.83 13.27 9.63
N GLN A 164 23.02 14.16 10.61
CA GLN A 164 21.99 15.09 11.06
C GLN A 164 21.54 16.03 9.92
N GLN A 165 22.47 16.52 9.10
CA GLN A 165 22.15 17.46 8.02
C GLN A 165 21.24 16.82 6.97
N LYS A 166 21.50 15.56 6.62
CA LYS A 166 20.65 14.81 5.69
C LYS A 166 19.28 14.51 6.28
N ASN A 167 19.22 14.13 7.56
CA ASN A 167 17.94 13.91 8.24
C ASN A 167 17.09 15.18 8.30
N ASP A 168 17.69 16.33 8.60
CA ASP A 168 17.00 17.62 8.65
C ASP A 168 16.53 18.06 7.26
N PHE A 169 17.34 17.80 6.22
CA PHE A 169 16.96 18.04 4.83
C PHE A 169 15.72 17.22 4.43
N LEU A 170 15.76 15.90 4.69
CA LEU A 170 14.65 15.01 4.38
C LEU A 170 13.38 15.38 5.16
N THR A 171 13.51 15.70 6.44
CA THR A 171 12.40 16.14 7.29
C THR A 171 11.76 17.42 6.74
N ARG A 172 12.56 18.43 6.39
CA ARG A 172 12.05 19.67 5.78
C ARG A 172 11.33 19.40 4.46
N ARG A 173 11.89 18.55 3.59
CA ARG A 173 11.22 18.16 2.35
C ARG A 173 9.90 17.43 2.60
N TYR A 174 9.80 16.64 3.67
CA TYR A 174 8.56 15.92 4.00
C TYR A 174 7.48 16.91 4.39
N LEU A 175 7.83 17.84 5.28
CA LEU A 175 6.92 18.89 5.72
C LEU A 175 6.49 19.76 4.54
N HIS A 176 7.40 20.18 3.68
CA HIS A 176 7.09 20.94 2.47
C HIS A 176 6.08 20.19 1.58
N ASN A 177 6.32 18.93 1.22
CA ASN A 177 5.39 18.16 0.38
C ASN A 177 4.02 17.94 1.06
N TYR A 178 4.03 17.62 2.36
CA TYR A 178 2.79 17.38 3.10
C TYR A 178 2.00 18.67 3.36
N GLN A 179 2.66 19.80 3.57
CA GLN A 179 2.03 21.06 3.93
C GLN A 179 1.65 21.89 2.72
N GLU A 180 2.43 21.86 1.64
CA GLU A 180 2.19 22.68 0.45
C GLU A 180 1.49 21.85 -0.64
N GLN A 181 2.11 20.76 -1.10
CA GLN A 181 1.55 20.01 -2.23
C GLN A 181 0.25 19.28 -1.86
N CYS A 182 0.12 18.78 -0.63
CA CYS A 182 -1.09 18.08 -0.19
C CYS A 182 -2.15 18.99 0.45
N GLN A 183 -1.95 20.32 0.55
CA GLN A 183 -2.73 21.20 1.44
C GLN A 183 -4.25 21.07 1.26
N GLY A 184 -4.73 20.95 0.01
CA GLY A 184 -6.14 20.81 -0.34
C GLY A 184 -6.57 19.40 -0.77
N CYS A 185 -5.72 18.37 -0.61
CA CYS A 185 -6.06 17.02 -1.03
C CYS A 185 -7.04 16.37 -0.03
N PHE A 186 -8.20 15.92 -0.50
CA PHE A 186 -9.21 15.25 0.33
C PHE A 186 -8.69 13.95 0.98
N ALA A 187 -7.74 13.27 0.33
CA ALA A 187 -7.13 12.03 0.81
C ALA A 187 -6.00 12.24 1.83
N ARG A 188 -5.59 13.49 2.09
CA ARG A 188 -4.37 13.84 2.86
C ARG A 188 -4.34 13.20 4.25
N THR A 189 -5.45 13.19 4.97
CA THR A 189 -5.52 12.66 6.35
C THR A 189 -5.41 11.13 6.39
N ILE A 190 -5.81 10.47 5.30
CA ILE A 190 -5.79 9.01 5.14
C ILE A 190 -4.42 8.54 4.62
N CYS A 191 -3.85 9.22 3.61
CA CYS A 191 -2.59 8.83 3.00
C CYS A 191 -1.35 9.37 3.75
N ARG A 192 -1.46 10.57 4.37
CA ARG A 192 -0.38 11.39 4.94
C ARG A 192 0.78 11.74 3.99
N GLY A 193 0.47 11.83 2.70
CA GLY A 193 1.43 12.05 1.62
C GLY A 193 2.21 10.79 1.26
N SER A 194 2.84 10.78 0.09
CA SER A 194 3.71 9.67 -0.31
C SER A 194 4.93 9.59 0.60
N VAL A 195 5.44 8.38 0.65
CA VAL A 195 6.68 8.06 1.34
C VAL A 195 7.79 8.73 0.54
N GLN A 196 8.61 9.56 1.19
CA GLN A 196 9.66 10.35 0.55
C GLN A 196 10.57 9.58 -0.42
N ARG A 197 10.69 8.27 -0.23
CA ARG A 197 11.44 7.34 -1.08
C ARG A 197 11.08 7.33 -2.57
N TYR A 198 9.92 7.85 -2.98
CA TYR A 198 9.50 7.87 -4.39
C TYR A 198 9.71 9.21 -5.09
N LEU A 199 9.99 10.28 -4.34
CA LEU A 199 10.17 11.65 -4.85
C LEU A 199 11.64 12.02 -5.05
N PHE A 200 12.52 11.05 -4.90
CA PHE A 200 13.94 11.10 -5.23
C PHE A 200 14.21 9.97 -6.22
N ILE A 201 13.77 10.19 -7.44
CA ILE A 201 14.27 9.47 -8.61
C ILE A 201 14.67 10.57 -9.60
N THR A 202 15.78 11.22 -9.26
CA THR A 202 16.74 11.85 -10.16
C THR A 202 16.15 12.66 -11.32
N HIS A 203 16.10 13.98 -11.14
CA HIS A 203 16.02 15.05 -12.16
C HIS A 203 14.66 15.58 -12.59
N ASP A 204 13.54 14.96 -12.24
CA ASP A 204 12.23 15.59 -12.45
C ASP A 204 11.53 15.93 -11.13
N SER A 205 11.15 17.19 -11.04
CA SER A 205 10.18 17.75 -10.11
C SER A 205 8.79 17.15 -10.36
N LEU A 206 8.65 15.82 -10.26
CA LEU A 206 7.32 15.24 -10.20
C LEU A 206 6.69 15.76 -8.92
N THR A 207 5.64 16.55 -9.09
CA THR A 207 4.82 16.95 -7.96
C THR A 207 4.23 15.67 -7.36
N GLU A 208 3.90 15.72 -6.08
CA GLU A 208 3.25 14.61 -5.37
C GLU A 208 2.03 14.07 -6.11
N TRP A 209 1.33 14.91 -6.87
CA TRP A 209 0.14 14.59 -7.65
C TRP A 209 0.45 13.82 -8.94
N ASP A 210 1.62 14.07 -9.54
CA ASP A 210 2.10 13.35 -10.72
C ASP A 210 2.63 11.95 -10.37
N ASN A 211 2.79 11.67 -9.07
CA ASN A 211 3.14 10.35 -8.59
C ASN A 211 1.97 9.39 -8.81
N LEU A 212 2.19 8.37 -9.64
CA LEU A 212 1.18 7.35 -9.94
C LEU A 212 0.63 6.65 -8.68
N ARG A 213 1.46 6.51 -7.63
CA ARG A 213 0.99 6.01 -6.33
C ARG A 213 -0.03 6.96 -5.70
N CYS A 214 0.21 8.27 -5.76
CA CYS A 214 -0.74 9.27 -5.27
C CYS A 214 -2.06 9.16 -6.03
N GLN A 215 -2.00 9.01 -7.36
CA GLN A 215 -3.18 8.82 -8.20
C GLN A 215 -3.98 7.57 -7.82
N TYR A 216 -3.33 6.41 -7.62
CA TYR A 216 -4.02 5.21 -7.13
C TYR A 216 -4.67 5.46 -5.75
N PHE A 217 -3.94 6.06 -4.81
CA PHE A 217 -4.46 6.37 -3.48
C PHE A 217 -5.71 7.24 -3.55
N MET A 218 -5.64 8.35 -4.29
CA MET A 218 -6.76 9.27 -4.46
C MET A 218 -7.96 8.56 -5.12
N ALA A 219 -7.73 7.83 -6.21
CA ALA A 219 -8.82 7.16 -6.93
C ALA A 219 -9.50 6.06 -6.08
N ILE A 220 -8.74 5.27 -5.32
CA ILE A 220 -9.30 4.26 -4.41
C ILE A 220 -10.11 4.90 -3.28
N ILE A 221 -9.59 5.98 -2.68
CA ILE A 221 -10.29 6.70 -1.60
C ILE A 221 -11.55 7.36 -2.13
N ALA A 222 -11.49 8.02 -3.30
CA ALA A 222 -12.64 8.63 -3.96
C ALA A 222 -13.72 7.58 -4.22
N ARG A 223 -13.37 6.47 -4.87
CA ARG A 223 -14.33 5.39 -5.15
C ARG A 223 -14.96 4.82 -3.89
N TRP A 224 -14.15 4.62 -2.84
CA TRP A 224 -14.65 4.13 -1.56
C TRP A 224 -15.63 5.12 -0.90
N MET A 225 -15.33 6.42 -0.96
CA MET A 225 -16.22 7.47 -0.46
C MET A 225 -17.55 7.52 -1.24
N ASP A 226 -17.50 7.41 -2.57
CA ASP A 226 -18.69 7.38 -3.42
C ASP A 226 -19.59 6.19 -3.10
N ASP A 227 -19.00 4.99 -2.99
CA ASP A 227 -19.73 3.77 -2.62
C ASP A 227 -20.35 3.89 -1.22
N LEU A 228 -19.63 4.50 -0.26
CA LEU A 228 -20.15 4.76 1.08
C LEU A 228 -21.35 5.73 1.05
N VAL A 229 -21.24 6.87 0.35
CA VAL A 229 -22.31 7.87 0.25
C VAL A 229 -23.56 7.26 -0.41
N LYS A 230 -23.38 6.47 -1.46
CA LYS A 230 -24.47 5.76 -2.14
C LYS A 230 -25.16 4.78 -1.20
N ASN A 231 -24.39 3.97 -0.46
CA ASN A 231 -24.93 2.99 0.48
C ASN A 231 -25.69 3.66 1.64
N ILE A 232 -25.17 4.77 2.18
CA ILE A 232 -25.87 5.57 3.20
C ILE A 232 -27.19 6.10 2.64
N SER A 233 -27.16 6.68 1.44
CA SER A 233 -28.36 7.25 0.80
C SER A 233 -29.43 6.18 0.54
N GLN A 234 -29.03 5.00 0.06
CA GLN A 234 -29.93 3.87 -0.15
C GLN A 234 -30.54 3.37 1.17
N ALA A 235 -29.71 3.22 2.22
CA ALA A 235 -30.19 2.83 3.54
C ALA A 235 -31.20 3.85 4.07
N MET A 236 -30.93 5.15 3.98
CA MET A 236 -31.84 6.22 4.40
C MET A 236 -33.15 6.24 3.60
N CYS A 237 -33.10 6.01 2.28
CA CYS A 237 -34.29 5.94 1.43
C CYS A 237 -35.18 4.73 1.77
N ALA A 238 -34.59 3.56 2.00
CA ALA A 238 -35.32 2.38 2.46
C ALA A 238 -35.98 2.62 3.83
N TRP A 239 -35.36 3.46 4.66
CA TRP A 239 -35.79 3.71 6.04
C TRP A 239 -36.79 4.84 6.21
N LYS A 240 -36.88 5.80 5.27
CA LYS A 240 -38.00 6.77 5.21
C LYS A 240 -39.38 6.09 5.09
N VAL A 241 -39.42 4.78 4.87
CA VAL A 241 -40.63 3.94 4.83
C VAL A 241 -40.99 3.37 6.21
N SER A 242 -40.14 3.50 7.24
CA SER A 242 -40.39 3.01 8.61
C SER A 242 -40.02 4.06 9.66
N GLU A 243 -41.00 4.64 10.35
CA GLU A 243 -40.79 5.56 11.46
C GLU A 243 -39.99 4.87 12.60
N GLY A 244 -38.84 5.45 12.98
CA GLY A 244 -38.04 4.98 14.11
C GLY A 244 -36.85 5.88 14.40
N ILE A 245 -36.21 5.72 15.54
CA ILE A 245 -34.98 6.44 15.92
C ILE A 245 -33.77 5.56 15.57
N ILE A 246 -32.74 6.12 14.93
CA ILE A 246 -31.48 5.40 14.68
C ILE A 246 -30.66 5.40 15.98
N GLN A 247 -30.62 4.26 16.68
CA GLN A 247 -29.62 3.98 17.71
C GLN A 247 -28.52 3.11 17.10
N LEU A 248 -27.37 3.71 16.81
CA LEU A 248 -26.18 3.00 16.35
C LEU A 248 -25.60 2.18 17.51
N THR A 249 -26.08 0.93 17.65
CA THR A 249 -25.58 0.01 18.67
C THR A 249 -24.41 -0.78 18.10
N PRO A 250 -23.20 -0.71 18.67
CA PRO A 250 -22.08 -1.53 18.20
C PRO A 250 -22.41 -3.03 18.40
N PRO A 251 -22.12 -3.91 17.42
CA PRO A 251 -22.31 -5.34 17.61
C PRO A 251 -21.40 -5.84 18.72
N ALA A 252 -21.93 -6.63 19.65
CA ALA A 252 -21.11 -7.33 20.64
C ALA A 252 -20.05 -8.19 19.92
N ASN A 253 -18.78 -7.98 20.26
CA ASN A 253 -17.61 -8.80 19.89
C ASN A 253 -16.96 -8.62 18.49
N LYS A 254 -17.01 -7.46 17.79
CA LYS A 254 -16.21 -7.27 16.56
C LYS A 254 -15.51 -5.91 16.37
N ILE A 255 -14.42 -5.99 15.60
CA ILE A 255 -13.34 -5.03 15.34
C ILE A 255 -13.85 -3.72 14.71
N HIS A 256 -13.33 -2.61 15.21
CA HIS A 256 -13.65 -1.23 14.79
C HIS A 256 -13.19 -0.93 13.35
N TYR A 257 -14.11 -0.42 12.54
CA TYR A 257 -13.86 0.22 11.24
C TYR A 257 -13.85 1.75 11.41
N PRO A 258 -13.23 2.53 10.50
CA PRO A 258 -13.05 3.97 10.65
C PRO A 258 -14.39 4.68 10.84
N MET A 259 -14.42 5.56 11.84
CA MET A 259 -15.48 6.53 12.05
C MET A 259 -15.21 7.74 11.16
N PHE A 260 -16.16 8.10 10.29
CA PHE A 260 -16.24 9.49 9.85
C PHE A 260 -16.83 10.31 10.98
N VAL A 261 -16.09 11.31 11.45
CA VAL A 261 -16.63 12.39 12.26
C VAL A 261 -16.96 13.51 11.30
N MET A 262 -18.24 13.70 10.99
CA MET A 262 -18.67 14.91 10.28
C MET A 262 -18.57 16.11 11.23
N ASN A 263 -18.45 17.34 10.69
CA ASN A 263 -18.32 18.57 11.49
C ASN A 263 -19.47 18.78 12.52
N GLU A 264 -20.58 18.03 12.41
CA GLU A 264 -21.72 18.05 13.34
C GLU A 264 -21.79 16.80 14.27
N GLY A 265 -20.73 16.02 14.39
CA GLY A 265 -20.61 14.98 15.42
C GLY A 265 -21.29 13.63 15.10
N LEU A 266 -21.76 13.41 13.87
CA LEU A 266 -22.23 12.08 13.47
C LEU A 266 -21.05 11.13 13.26
N SER A 267 -21.08 9.97 13.92
CA SER A 267 -20.10 8.89 13.80
C SER A 267 -20.75 7.67 13.17
N LEU A 268 -20.27 7.24 12.00
CA LEU A 268 -20.76 6.04 11.31
C LEU A 268 -19.70 4.94 11.36
N SER A 269 -20.08 3.77 11.89
CA SER A 269 -19.31 2.52 11.75
C SER A 269 -19.98 1.66 10.70
N TYR A 270 -19.28 1.34 9.62
CA TYR A 270 -19.84 0.60 8.49
C TYR A 270 -19.23 -0.80 8.35
N ARG A 271 -20.10 -1.79 8.14
CA ARG A 271 -19.75 -3.09 7.55
C ARG A 271 -20.76 -3.35 6.42
N PRO A 272 -20.34 -3.62 5.18
CA PRO A 272 -21.24 -4.17 4.17
C PRO A 272 -21.62 -5.58 4.62
N PHE A 273 -22.91 -5.85 4.72
CA PHE A 273 -23.42 -7.22 4.83
C PHE A 273 -23.24 -7.89 3.46
N ILE A 274 -22.54 -9.01 3.44
CA ILE A 274 -22.86 -10.16 2.58
C ILE A 274 -23.36 -11.23 3.54
#